data_AF-A0A5S3QML9-F1
#
_entry.id   AF-A0A5S3QML9-F1
#
_cell.length_a   1.000
_cell.length_b   1.000
_cell.length_c   1.000
_cell.angle_alpha   90.00
_cell.angle_beta   90.00
_cell.angle_gamma   90.00
#
_symmetry.space_group_name_H-M   'P 1'
#
loop_
_entity.id
_entity.type
_entity.pdbx_description
1 polymer ?
#
loop_
_entity_poly.entity_id
_entity_poly.type
_entity_poly.pdbx_seq_one_letter_code
_entity_poly.pdbx_strand_id
1 'polypeptide(L)' 'MSYELRCPVCKKHYEDTDRVVLDEINTVIHEHCYTLQSNPFQITDKGTCYFILAKYEFFHELLPE' A
#
# COMPACT_ATOMS: atom_id res chain seq x y z
N MET A 1 11.41 3.00 8.49
CA MET A 1 10.87 4.38 8.36
C MET A 1 9.37 4.29 8.25
N SER A 2 8.63 5.32 8.66
CA SER A 2 7.17 5.36 8.59
C SER A 2 6.72 6.39 7.56
N TYR A 3 5.87 6.00 6.61
CA TYR A 3 5.33 6.90 5.60
C TYR A 3 4.22 7.77 6.18
N GLU A 4 4.02 8.99 5.66
CA GLU A 4 2.82 9.79 5.98
C GLU A 4 1.53 9.14 5.46
N LEU A 5 1.67 8.20 4.52
CA LEU A 5 0.60 7.37 3.99
C LEU A 5 0.05 6.41 5.07
N ARG A 6 -1.29 6.30 5.14
CA ARG A 6 -2.00 5.41 6.06
C ARG A 6 -2.86 4.41 5.31
N CYS A 7 -2.99 3.22 5.89
CA CYS A 7 -3.90 2.22 5.38
C CYS A 7 -5.35 2.69 5.47
N PRO A 8 -6.14 2.63 4.38
CA PRO A 8 -7.52 3.10 4.38
C PRO A 8 -8.44 2.26 5.29
N VAL A 9 -8.03 1.03 5.63
CA VAL A 9 -8.80 0.11 6.48
C VAL A 9 -8.44 0.29 7.96
N CYS A 10 -7.20 0.03 8.36
CA CYS A 10 -6.79 0.05 9.78
C CYS A 10 -6.32 1.42 10.28
N LYS A 11 -6.18 2.42 9.39
CA LYS A 11 -5.75 3.80 9.68
C LYS A 11 -4.34 3.94 10.28
N LYS A 12 -3.56 2.85 10.34
CA LYS A 12 -2.16 2.87 10.77
C LYS A 12 -1.27 3.41 9.65
N HIS A 13 -0.16 4.06 10.02
CA HIS A 13 0.90 4.41 9.07
C HIS A 13 1.53 3.13 8.52
N TYR A 14 2.06 3.24 7.30
CA TYR A 14 2.86 2.16 6.73
C TYR A 14 4.30 2.22 7.25
N GLU A 15 4.88 1.04 7.46
CA GLU A 15 6.31 0.83 7.65
C GLU A 15 6.92 0.17 6.41
N ASP A 16 8.22 0.38 6.17
CA ASP A 16 8.93 -0.17 4.99
C ASP A 16 8.70 -1.67 4.75
N THR A 17 8.68 -2.44 5.84
CA THR A 17 8.57 -3.90 5.84
C THR A 17 7.14 -4.41 5.83
N ASP A 18 6.15 -3.52 5.94
CA ASP A 18 4.74 -3.93 5.94
C ASP A 18 4.39 -4.64 4.64
N ARG A 19 3.70 -5.77 4.75
CA ARG A 19 3.16 -6.46 3.58
C ARG A 19 1.91 -5.74 3.11
N VAL A 20 1.90 -5.35 1.84
CA VAL A 20 0.83 -4.58 1.21
C VAL A 20 0.44 -5.18 -0.13
N VAL A 21 -0.77 -4.84 -0.56
CA VAL A 21 -1.29 -5.08 -1.90
C VAL A 21 -1.56 -3.75 -2.58
N LEU A 22 -1.38 -3.72 -3.90
CA LEU A 22 -1.80 -2.63 -4.77
C LEU A 22 -3.00 -3.10 -5.57
N ASP A 23 -4.04 -2.28 -5.66
CA ASP A 23 -5.21 -2.56 -6.48
C ASP A 23 -5.18 -1.85 -7.85
N GLU A 24 -6.18 -2.11 -8.68
CA GLU A 24 -6.28 -1.56 -10.04
C GLU A 24 -6.61 -0.06 -10.12
N ILE A 25 -6.98 0.57 -8.99
CA ILE A 25 -7.18 2.02 -8.88
C ILE A 25 -6.05 2.71 -8.11
N ASN A 26 -4.91 2.03 -7.98
CA ASN A 26 -3.68 2.50 -7.33
C ASN A 26 -3.81 2.74 -5.80
N THR A 27 -4.65 1.96 -5.11
CA THR A 27 -4.72 1.98 -3.65
C THR A 27 -3.74 0.98 -3.04
N VAL A 28 -2.90 1.44 -2.12
CA VAL A 28 -2.09 0.56 -1.26
C VAL A 28 -2.87 0.22 -0.01
N ILE A 29 -2.99 -1.07 0.30
CA ILE A 29 -3.69 -1.60 1.47
C ILE A 29 -2.80 -2.65 2.14
N HIS A 30 -2.71 -2.68 3.47
CA HIS A 30 -2.07 -3.80 4.17
C HIS A 30 -2.66 -5.15 3.72
N GLU A 31 -1.82 -6.14 3.46
CA GLU A 31 -2.25 -7.45 2.96
C GLU A 31 -3.27 -8.11 3.91
N HIS A 32 -3.07 -7.98 5.22
CA HIS A 32 -4.00 -8.50 6.24
C HIS A 32 -5.29 -7.68 6.38
N CYS A 33 -5.32 -6.46 5.86
CA CYS A 33 -6.51 -5.61 5.81
C CYS A 33 -7.33 -5.82 4.53
N TYR A 34 -6.75 -6.42 3.50
CA TYR A 34 -7.45 -6.68 2.25
C TYR A 34 -8.40 -7.87 2.44
N THR A 35 -9.71 -7.63 2.38
CA THR A 35 -10.71 -8.70 2.29
C THR A 35 -11.50 -8.56 1.00
N LEU A 36 -11.76 -9.67 0.32
CA LEU A 36 -12.53 -9.71 -0.94
C LEU A 36 -13.95 -9.13 -0.79
N GLN A 37 -14.47 -9.03 0.44
CA GLN A 37 -15.79 -8.46 0.72
C GLN A 37 -15.77 -6.93 0.86
N SER A 38 -14.61 -6.33 1.17
CA SER A 38 -14.48 -4.88 1.40
C SER A 38 -13.77 -4.14 0.27
N ASN A 39 -13.03 -4.84 -0.58
CA ASN A 39 -12.38 -4.27 -1.76
C ASN A 39 -12.79 -5.05 -3.01
N PRO A 40 -13.67 -4.48 -3.88
CA PRO A 40 -14.08 -5.12 -5.12
C PRO A 40 -12.97 -5.09 -6.20
N PHE A 41 -11.91 -4.32 -5.97
CA PHE A 41 -10.83 -4.10 -6.93
C PHE A 41 -9.86 -5.27 -7.00
N GLN A 42 -9.42 -5.62 -8.20
CA GLN A 42 -8.41 -6.66 -8.40
C GLN A 42 -7.06 -6.23 -7.84
N ILE A 43 -6.35 -7.17 -7.20
CA ILE A 43 -4.95 -6.97 -6.80
C ILE A 43 -4.09 -7.01 -8.07
N THR A 44 -3.36 -5.92 -8.32
CA THR A 44 -2.43 -5.79 -9.44
C THR A 44 -1.00 -6.10 -9.06
N ASP A 45 -0.62 -5.87 -7.80
CA ASP A 45 0.71 -6.18 -7.28
C ASP A 45 0.69 -6.45 -5.76
N LYS A 46 1.73 -7.09 -5.25
CA LYS A 46 1.94 -7.32 -3.81
C LYS A 46 3.42 -7.32 -3.45
N GLY A 47 3.73 -6.84 -2.26
CA GLY A 47 5.11 -6.77 -1.80
C GLY A 47 5.24 -6.11 -0.44
N THR A 48 6.45 -5.68 -0.11
CA THR A 48 6.65 -4.75 1.01
C THR A 48 6.22 -3.35 0.60
N CYS A 49 5.82 -2.53 1.58
CA CYS A 49 5.41 -1.16 1.32
C CYS A 49 6.49 -0.37 0.59
N TYR A 50 7.74 -0.47 1.05
CA TYR A 50 8.88 0.15 0.37
C TYR A 50 8.98 -0.25 -1.10
N PHE A 51 8.89 -1.55 -1.41
CA PHE A 51 9.03 -2.02 -2.78
C PHE A 51 7.91 -1.51 -3.68
N ILE A 52 6.67 -1.53 -3.19
CA ILE A 52 5.52 -1.03 -3.94
C ILE A 52 5.63 0.48 -4.16
N LEU A 53 5.94 1.28 -3.14
CA LEU A 53 6.05 2.73 -3.29
C LEU A 53 7.24 3.15 -4.17
N ALA A 54 8.36 2.41 -4.12
CA ALA A 54 9.52 2.69 -4.96
C ALA A 54 9.30 2.30 -6.44
N LYS A 55 8.52 1.25 -6.70
CA LYS A 55 8.30 0.71 -8.06
C LYS A 55 7.44 1.61 -8.94
N TYR A 56 6.46 2.32 -8.38
CA TYR A 56 5.47 3.07 -9.14
C TYR A 56 5.67 4.58 -9.00
N GLU A 57 5.87 5.27 -10.13
CA GLU A 57 6.21 6.71 -10.17
C GLU A 57 5.18 7.60 -9.47
N PHE A 58 3.90 7.22 -9.50
CA PHE A 58 2.83 7.97 -8.84
C PHE A 58 2.89 7.93 -7.30
N PHE A 59 3.78 7.14 -6.71
CA PHE A 59 4.06 7.13 -5.28
C PHE A 59 5.38 7.80 -4.88
N HIS A 60 6.18 8.27 -5.85
CA HIS A 60 7.52 8.82 -5.55
C HIS A 60 7.47 10.06 -4.67
N GLU A 61 6.41 10.87 -4.77
CA GLU A 61 6.18 12.03 -3.88
C GLU A 61 5.92 11.64 -2.41
N LEU A 62 5.60 10.37 -2.14
CA LEU A 62 5.36 9.84 -0.81
C LEU A 62 6.60 9.20 -0.18
N LEU A 63 7.69 9.09 -0.95
CA LEU A 63 8.94 8.52 -0.45
C LEU A 63 9.65 9.58 0.40
N PRO A 64 10.10 9.24 1.61
CA PRO A 64 10.94 10.12 2.42
C PRO A 64 12.28 10.41 1.71
N GLU A 65 12.73 11.66 1.77
CA GLU A 65 14.03 12.12 1.26
C GLU A 65 15.23 11.42 1.90
#